data_AF-I3RZU3-F1
#
_entry.id   AF-I3RZU3-F1
#
_cell.length_a   1.000
_cell.length_b   1.000
_cell.length_c   1.000
_cell.angle_alpha   90.00
_cell.angle_beta   90.00
_cell.angle_gamma   90.00
#
_symmetry.space_group_name_H-M   'P 1'
#
loop_
_entity.id
_entity.type
_entity.pdbx_description
1 polymer ?
#
loop_
_entity_poly.entity_id
_entity_poly.type
_entity_poly.pdbx_seq_one_letter_code
_entity_poly.pdbx_strand_id
1 'polypeptide(L)'
;MLQLLAVLILSCRRKMERPFPLILLIATLVMAMPLSFGVEENQLSYNYYMFSCPNLETVIQKELLRVFLLNPTAPAAFLRLMFHDCQVQGCDASILLDSETSEMASSRNFGIRMREAISNIKSTLEEECPGQVSCADIIVPVAKESVSYTGGPQIQIPLGRKDTKTTPSFKEADAKLPPPSIPVDEFISLFKGMSIEESVSILGAHTLGVGHCLNIVGRLYDPTQRT
;
A
#
# COMPACT_ATOMS: atom_id res chain seq x y z
N MET A 1 20.33 -3.39 20.85
CA MET A 1 19.01 -2.73 20.74
C MET A 1 18.82 -1.96 19.42
N LEU A 2 19.81 -1.21 18.91
CA LEU A 2 19.69 -0.53 17.60
C LEU A 2 19.74 -1.47 16.36
N GLN A 3 20.36 -2.64 16.45
CA GLN A 3 20.46 -3.57 15.31
C GLN A 3 19.17 -4.37 15.02
N LEU A 4 18.26 -4.53 15.99
CA LEU A 4 16.93 -5.12 15.74
C LEU A 4 16.00 -4.15 15.01
N LEU A 5 16.09 -2.84 15.27
CA LEU A 5 15.29 -1.83 14.55
C LEU A 5 15.64 -1.74 13.06
N ALA A 6 16.91 -1.96 12.69
CA ALA A 6 17.32 -1.92 11.30
C ALA A 6 16.71 -3.08 10.47
N VAL A 7 16.60 -4.28 11.05
CA VAL A 7 16.04 -5.45 10.37
C VAL A 7 14.53 -5.27 10.10
N LEU A 8 13.80 -4.62 11.01
CA LEU A 8 12.35 -4.40 10.88
C LEU A 8 12.00 -3.45 9.72
N ILE A 9 12.76 -2.36 9.51
CA ILE A 9 12.57 -1.45 8.37
C ILE A 9 12.99 -2.13 7.04
N LEU A 10 13.90 -3.12 7.10
CA LEU A 10 14.47 -3.77 5.92
C LEU A 10 13.56 -4.85 5.29
N SER A 11 12.50 -5.31 5.96
CA SER A 11 11.66 -6.42 5.47
C SER A 11 10.76 -6.08 4.29
N CYS A 12 10.37 -4.80 4.08
CA CYS A 12 9.84 -4.33 2.78
C CYS A 12 10.94 -3.77 1.84
N ARG A 13 12.18 -3.56 2.34
CA ARG A 13 13.30 -3.02 1.55
C ARG A 13 14.14 -4.09 0.84
N ARG A 14 14.17 -5.33 1.32
CA ARG A 14 15.00 -6.42 0.77
C ARG A 14 14.16 -7.62 0.35
N LYS A 15 13.67 -7.57 -0.88
CA LYS A 15 13.41 -8.78 -1.65
C LYS A 15 13.82 -8.64 -3.11
N MET A 16 15.06 -8.22 -3.29
CA MET A 16 15.87 -8.61 -4.44
C MET A 16 17.26 -8.91 -3.90
N GLU A 17 17.89 -9.93 -4.45
CA GLU A 17 19.25 -10.42 -4.12
C GLU A 17 19.32 -11.41 -2.96
N ARG A 18 19.08 -12.69 -3.29
CA ARG A 18 19.95 -13.77 -2.84
C ARG A 18 20.50 -14.48 -4.08
N PRO A 19 21.83 -14.73 -4.17
CA PRO A 19 22.41 -15.50 -5.26
C PRO A 19 22.12 -16.98 -5.03
N PHE A 20 21.56 -17.65 -6.03
CA PHE A 20 21.50 -19.11 -6.06
C PHE A 20 22.92 -19.66 -6.24
N PRO A 21 23.41 -20.55 -5.36
CA PRO A 21 24.70 -21.18 -5.58
C PRO A 21 24.60 -22.17 -6.73
N LEU A 22 25.55 -22.00 -7.64
CA LEU A 22 25.91 -22.86 -8.76
C LEU A 22 26.10 -24.31 -8.30
N ILE A 23 25.12 -25.19 -8.55
CA ILE A 23 25.31 -26.64 -8.58
C ILE A 23 24.79 -27.16 -9.93
N LEU A 24 25.75 -27.24 -10.85
CA LEU A 24 26.00 -28.31 -11.81
C LEU A 24 24.87 -28.72 -12.80
N LEU A 25 24.93 -28.09 -13.98
CA LEU A 25 24.95 -28.73 -15.30
C LEU A 25 25.08 -30.26 -15.26
N ILE A 26 24.04 -31.00 -15.68
CA ILE A 26 24.04 -32.20 -16.55
C ILE A 26 22.59 -32.73 -16.54
N ALA A 27 21.81 -32.42 -17.60
CA ALA A 27 20.69 -33.23 -18.12
C ALA A 27 19.94 -32.47 -19.22
N THR A 28 20.62 -32.17 -20.34
CA THR A 28 19.96 -31.74 -21.59
C THR A 28 19.98 -32.88 -22.58
N LEU A 29 18.88 -33.62 -22.69
CA LEU A 29 18.21 -33.99 -23.95
C LEU A 29 17.03 -34.91 -23.59
N VAL A 30 15.88 -34.75 -24.26
CA VAL A 30 14.60 -35.47 -24.08
C VAL A 30 13.59 -34.76 -23.17
N MET A 31 13.02 -33.65 -23.70
CA MET A 31 11.57 -33.48 -23.89
C MET A 31 11.34 -32.11 -24.53
N ALA A 32 11.46 -32.05 -25.86
CA ALA A 32 11.01 -30.92 -26.66
C ALA A 32 9.52 -31.11 -27.01
N MET A 33 8.66 -30.76 -26.05
CA MET A 33 7.30 -30.30 -26.33
C MET A 33 7.12 -29.03 -25.50
N PRO A 34 7.03 -27.84 -26.11
CA PRO A 34 6.66 -26.65 -25.36
C PRO A 34 5.17 -26.82 -25.01
N LEU A 35 4.89 -27.32 -23.81
CA LEU A 35 3.66 -26.97 -23.14
C LEU A 35 3.74 -25.47 -22.86
N SER A 36 3.22 -24.68 -23.78
CA SER A 36 2.90 -23.28 -23.54
C SER A 36 1.80 -23.24 -22.50
N PHE A 37 2.17 -23.37 -21.22
CA PHE A 37 1.34 -22.82 -20.16
C PHE A 37 1.39 -21.31 -20.34
N GLY A 38 0.39 -20.75 -21.02
CA GLY A 38 0.05 -19.36 -20.82
C GLY A 38 -0.30 -19.23 -19.34
N VAL A 39 0.67 -18.81 -18.52
CA VAL A 39 0.36 -18.26 -17.20
C VAL A 39 -0.37 -16.97 -17.51
N GLU A 40 -1.70 -16.99 -17.41
CA GLU A 40 -2.46 -15.75 -17.49
C GLU A 40 -1.94 -14.75 -16.46
N GLU A 41 -1.87 -13.52 -16.93
CA GLU A 41 -1.33 -12.33 -16.29
C GLU A 41 -1.92 -12.09 -14.90
N ASN A 42 -1.08 -11.77 -13.91
CA ASN A 42 -1.36 -10.79 -12.83
C ASN A 42 -2.79 -10.76 -12.22
N GLN A 43 -3.48 -11.89 -12.14
CA GLN A 43 -4.89 -11.88 -11.80
C GLN A 43 -5.08 -11.88 -10.30
N LEU A 44 -5.71 -10.82 -9.79
CA LEU A 44 -6.10 -10.75 -8.39
C LEU A 44 -7.17 -11.82 -8.11
N SER A 45 -7.08 -12.47 -6.95
CA SER A 45 -8.00 -13.54 -6.53
C SER A 45 -8.32 -13.43 -5.04
N TYR A 46 -9.57 -13.71 -4.67
CA TYR A 46 -10.00 -13.76 -3.27
C TYR A 46 -9.30 -14.87 -2.46
N ASN A 47 -8.82 -15.92 -3.14
CA ASN A 47 -8.17 -17.07 -2.51
C ASN A 47 -6.65 -17.11 -2.77
N TYR A 48 -6.04 -15.98 -3.14
CA TYR A 48 -4.64 -15.93 -3.61
C TYR A 48 -3.64 -16.58 -2.64
N TYR A 49 -3.81 -16.35 -1.33
CA TYR A 49 -2.92 -16.86 -0.28
C TYR A 49 -3.47 -18.09 0.47
N MET A 50 -4.59 -18.67 0.01
CA MET A 50 -5.30 -19.75 0.71
C MET A 50 -4.39 -20.94 1.06
N PHE A 51 -3.43 -21.28 0.18
CA PHE A 51 -2.50 -22.40 0.40
C PHE A 51 -1.09 -21.96 0.81
N SER A 52 -0.63 -20.80 0.33
CA SER A 52 0.73 -20.32 0.54
C SER A 52 0.93 -19.58 1.87
N CYS A 53 -0.12 -18.92 2.38
CA CYS A 53 -0.11 -18.24 3.67
C CYS A 53 -1.52 -18.20 4.28
N PRO A 54 -2.06 -19.35 4.76
CA PRO A 54 -3.47 -19.48 5.16
C PRO A 54 -3.87 -18.59 6.34
N ASN A 55 -2.93 -18.17 7.18
CA ASN A 55 -3.19 -17.34 8.36
C ASN A 55 -3.01 -15.83 8.12
N LEU A 56 -2.80 -15.40 6.86
CA LEU A 56 -2.56 -14.00 6.50
C LEU A 56 -3.54 -13.02 7.15
N GLU A 57 -4.85 -13.24 6.98
CA GLU A 57 -5.87 -12.33 7.52
C GLU A 57 -5.85 -12.29 9.05
N THR A 58 -5.72 -13.46 9.70
CA THR A 58 -5.65 -13.58 11.15
C THR A 58 -4.45 -12.84 11.74
N VAL A 59 -3.29 -12.93 11.09
CA VAL A 59 -2.07 -12.20 11.51
C VAL A 59 -2.30 -10.70 11.39
N ILE A 60 -2.83 -10.23 10.25
CA ILE A 60 -3.12 -8.80 10.02
C ILE A 60 -4.06 -8.28 11.11
N GLN A 61 -5.20 -8.96 11.34
CA GLN A 61 -6.17 -8.53 12.34
C GLN A 61 -5.58 -8.45 13.76
N LYS A 62 -4.77 -9.45 14.13
CA LYS A 62 -4.12 -9.50 15.44
C LYS A 62 -3.13 -8.36 15.64
N GLU A 63 -2.29 -8.07 14.64
CA GLU A 63 -1.35 -6.95 14.73
C GLU A 63 -2.06 -5.60 14.74
N LEU A 64 -3.10 -5.43 13.92
CA LEU A 64 -3.88 -4.19 13.89
C LEU A 64 -4.60 -3.90 15.20
N LEU A 65 -5.17 -4.91 15.85
CA LEU A 65 -5.82 -4.71 17.15
C LEU A 65 -4.85 -4.09 18.17
N ARG A 66 -3.59 -4.53 18.19
CA ARG A 66 -2.56 -3.95 19.07
C ARG A 66 -2.28 -2.50 18.71
N VAL A 67 -2.14 -2.20 17.42
CA VAL A 67 -1.90 -0.83 16.93
C VAL A 67 -3.07 0.09 17.28
N PHE A 68 -4.31 -0.37 17.11
CA PHE A 68 -5.53 0.42 17.34
C PHE A 68 -5.76 0.72 18.81
N LEU A 69 -5.46 -0.23 19.71
CA LEU A 69 -5.56 -0.02 21.16
C LEU A 69 -4.60 1.07 21.67
N LEU A 70 -3.43 1.19 21.03
CA LEU A 70 -2.42 2.18 21.41
C LEU A 70 -2.58 3.51 20.68
N ASN A 71 -3.15 3.49 19.47
CA ASN A 71 -3.33 4.68 18.64
C ASN A 71 -4.70 4.67 17.94
N PRO A 72 -5.71 5.37 18.49
CA PRO A 72 -7.05 5.43 17.90
C PRO A 72 -7.09 6.17 16.55
N THR A 73 -6.03 6.90 16.17
CA THR A 73 -5.93 7.56 14.86
C THR A 73 -5.33 6.67 13.77
N ALA A 74 -4.87 5.46 14.12
CA ALA A 74 -4.22 4.54 13.19
C ALA A 74 -5.13 4.04 12.06
N PRO A 75 -6.43 3.73 12.28
CA PRO A 75 -7.30 3.29 11.19
C PRO A 75 -7.34 4.31 10.03
N ALA A 76 -7.51 5.60 10.34
CA ALA A 76 -7.49 6.66 9.33
C ALA A 76 -6.12 6.81 8.65
N ALA A 77 -5.03 6.58 9.40
CA ALA A 77 -3.67 6.65 8.87
C ALA A 77 -3.39 5.54 7.85
N PHE A 78 -3.87 4.32 8.12
CA PHE A 78 -3.75 3.20 7.18
C PHE A 78 -4.59 3.38 5.93
N LEU A 79 -5.83 3.87 6.09
CA LEU A 79 -6.69 4.19 4.95
C LEU A 79 -6.03 5.25 4.04
N ARG A 80 -5.45 6.30 4.65
CA ARG A 80 -4.68 7.30 3.90
C ARG A 80 -3.42 6.70 3.26
N LEU A 81 -2.66 5.87 3.97
CA LEU A 81 -1.47 5.23 3.42
C LEU A 81 -1.80 4.42 2.16
N MET A 82 -2.89 3.64 2.19
CA MET A 82 -3.36 2.87 1.04
C MET A 82 -3.78 3.76 -0.13
N PHE A 83 -4.53 4.84 0.12
CA PHE A 83 -4.88 5.78 -0.94
C PHE A 83 -3.63 6.38 -1.60
N HIS A 84 -2.65 6.80 -0.79
CA HIS A 84 -1.45 7.44 -1.31
C HIS A 84 -0.56 6.46 -2.09
N ASP A 85 -0.44 5.20 -1.68
CA ASP A 85 0.24 4.15 -2.46
C ASP A 85 -0.44 3.97 -3.82
N CYS A 86 -1.74 3.66 -3.80
CA CYS A 86 -2.50 3.32 -4.99
C CYS A 86 -2.57 4.45 -6.04
N GLN A 87 -2.55 5.71 -5.61
CA GLN A 87 -2.80 6.85 -6.47
C GLN A 87 -1.58 7.26 -7.32
N VAL A 88 -0.34 6.97 -6.87
CA VAL A 88 0.87 7.45 -7.55
C VAL A 88 1.18 6.61 -8.79
N GLN A 89 1.48 5.33 -8.61
CA GLN A 89 1.77 4.40 -9.72
C GLN A 89 1.02 3.06 -9.62
N GLY A 90 -0.02 3.00 -8.78
CA GLY A 90 -0.80 1.79 -8.51
C GLY A 90 -0.52 1.22 -7.13
N CYS A 91 -1.34 0.26 -6.69
CA CYS A 91 -1.21 -0.36 -5.37
C CYS A 91 -0.04 -1.37 -5.38
N ASP A 92 1.18 -0.89 -5.23
CA ASP A 92 2.41 -1.67 -5.43
C ASP A 92 3.46 -1.48 -4.33
N ALA A 93 3.07 -0.87 -3.20
CA ALA A 93 3.92 -0.58 -2.05
C ALA A 93 5.10 0.37 -2.34
N SER A 94 5.07 1.16 -3.41
CA SER A 94 6.06 2.19 -3.71
C SER A 94 6.25 3.18 -2.56
N ILE A 95 5.18 3.47 -1.82
CA ILE A 95 5.19 4.40 -0.69
C ILE A 95 6.07 3.94 0.47
N LEU A 96 6.46 2.67 0.49
CA LEU A 96 7.35 2.12 1.50
C LEU A 96 8.83 2.31 1.13
N LEU A 97 9.15 2.71 -0.09
CA LEU A 97 10.52 2.91 -0.57
C LEU A 97 11.01 4.34 -0.29
N ASP A 98 12.17 4.46 0.36
CA ASP A 98 12.79 5.76 0.67
C ASP A 98 13.99 6.05 -0.24
N SER A 99 13.99 7.27 -0.79
CA SER A 99 15.16 7.93 -1.39
C SER A 99 15.01 9.45 -1.26
N GLU A 100 16.10 10.20 -1.45
CA GLU A 100 16.08 11.68 -1.36
C GLU A 100 15.05 12.33 -2.31
N THR A 101 14.74 11.66 -3.42
CA THR A 101 13.82 12.14 -4.45
C THR A 101 12.57 11.28 -4.57
N SER A 102 12.32 10.36 -3.64
CA SER A 102 11.15 9.47 -3.63
C SER A 102 9.83 10.23 -3.51
N GLU A 103 8.72 9.56 -3.76
CA GLU A 103 7.37 10.09 -3.53
C GLU A 103 7.19 10.64 -2.11
N MET A 104 7.87 10.08 -1.10
CA MET A 104 7.80 10.57 0.28
C MET A 104 8.38 11.99 0.46
N ALA A 105 9.21 12.48 -0.48
CA ALA A 105 9.69 13.85 -0.48
C ALA A 105 8.66 14.86 -1.04
N SER A 106 7.55 14.40 -1.61
CA SER A 106 6.44 15.27 -2.03
C SER A 106 5.76 15.91 -0.82
N SER A 107 5.41 17.19 -0.96
CA SER A 107 4.57 17.90 0.02
C SER A 107 3.19 17.24 0.20
N ARG A 108 2.68 16.51 -0.81
CA ARG A 108 1.43 15.76 -0.75
C ARG A 108 1.50 14.58 0.21
N ASN A 109 2.68 14.00 0.38
CA ASN A 109 2.93 12.90 1.33
C ASN A 109 3.27 13.38 2.74
N PHE A 110 3.19 14.69 3.01
CA PHE A 110 3.32 15.22 4.37
C PHE A 110 2.35 14.55 5.34
N GLY A 111 2.86 14.11 6.48
CA GLY A 111 2.07 13.48 7.54
C GLY A 111 1.56 12.06 7.22
N ILE A 112 2.09 11.40 6.19
CA ILE A 112 1.91 9.95 6.02
C ILE A 112 2.54 9.24 7.21
N ARG A 113 1.81 8.27 7.76
CA ARG A 113 2.13 7.55 9.01
C ARG A 113 1.97 6.05 8.79
N MET A 114 2.34 5.26 9.80
CA MET A 114 2.11 3.80 9.86
C MET A 114 2.88 2.94 8.83
N ARG A 115 3.83 3.50 8.08
CA ARG A 115 4.76 2.73 7.23
C ARG A 115 5.51 1.66 8.03
N GLU A 116 5.94 1.99 9.25
CA GLU A 116 6.60 1.05 10.16
C GLU A 116 5.69 -0.10 10.62
N ALA A 117 4.39 0.18 10.85
CA ALA A 117 3.45 -0.86 11.22
C ALA A 117 3.25 -1.89 10.09
N ILE A 118 3.27 -1.45 8.83
CA ILE A 118 3.28 -2.36 7.66
C ILE A 118 4.54 -3.24 7.69
N SER A 119 5.71 -2.66 7.94
CA SER A 119 6.97 -3.41 8.05
C SER A 119 6.97 -4.43 9.19
N ASN A 120 6.34 -4.11 10.33
CA ASN A 120 6.21 -5.03 11.46
C ASN A 120 5.29 -6.21 11.12
N ILE A 121 4.12 -5.94 10.53
CA ILE A 121 3.21 -6.99 10.02
C ILE A 121 3.94 -7.87 9.00
N LYS A 122 4.71 -7.24 8.10
CA LYS A 122 5.51 -7.95 7.11
C LYS A 122 6.52 -8.89 7.75
N SER A 123 7.19 -8.46 8.82
CA SER A 123 8.15 -9.29 9.56
C SER A 123 7.47 -10.53 10.15
N THR A 124 6.31 -10.35 10.80
CA THR A 124 5.54 -11.48 11.36
C THR A 124 5.11 -12.46 10.27
N LEU A 125 4.66 -11.96 9.13
CA LEU A 125 4.28 -12.82 7.99
C LEU A 125 5.47 -13.54 7.36
N GLU A 126 6.66 -12.94 7.32
CA GLU A 126 7.87 -13.62 6.81
C GLU A 126 8.39 -14.70 7.76
N GLU A 127 8.07 -14.65 9.06
CA GLU A 127 8.34 -15.75 10.00
C GLU A 127 7.40 -16.94 9.77
N GLU A 128 6.15 -16.67 9.38
CA GLU A 128 5.12 -17.70 9.19
C GLU A 128 5.10 -18.29 7.78
N CYS A 129 5.18 -17.45 6.76
CA CYS A 129 5.11 -17.83 5.35
C CYS A 129 6.19 -17.07 4.55
N PRO A 130 7.48 -17.46 4.74
CA PRO A 130 8.61 -16.78 4.11
C PRO A 130 8.44 -16.74 2.61
N GLY A 131 8.73 -15.61 1.97
CA GLY A 131 8.66 -15.56 0.52
C GLY A 131 7.32 -15.09 -0.05
N GLN A 132 6.21 -15.24 0.68
CA GLN A 132 4.90 -15.34 0.01
C GLN A 132 4.14 -14.02 -0.18
N VAL A 133 3.93 -13.27 0.90
CA VAL A 133 3.00 -12.12 0.90
C VAL A 133 3.72 -10.86 0.40
N SER A 134 3.12 -10.07 -0.50
CA SER A 134 3.70 -8.77 -0.91
C SER A 134 3.38 -7.69 0.13
N CYS A 135 4.19 -6.63 0.21
CA CYS A 135 3.85 -5.46 1.02
C CYS A 135 2.58 -4.76 0.50
N ALA A 136 2.34 -4.77 -0.81
CA ALA A 136 1.11 -4.25 -1.41
C ALA A 136 -0.15 -5.00 -0.91
N ASP A 137 -0.08 -6.33 -0.80
CA ASP A 137 -1.14 -7.15 -0.18
C ASP A 137 -1.09 -7.18 1.36
N ILE A 138 -0.31 -6.31 1.99
CA ILE A 138 -0.47 -5.96 3.41
C ILE A 138 -1.18 -4.61 3.52
N ILE A 139 -0.77 -3.60 2.74
CA ILE A 139 -1.34 -2.24 2.77
C ILE A 139 -2.85 -2.28 2.54
N VAL A 140 -3.31 -2.97 1.48
CA VAL A 140 -4.73 -2.94 1.11
C VAL A 140 -5.62 -3.65 2.14
N PRO A 141 -5.31 -4.88 2.61
CA PRO A 141 -6.08 -5.50 3.69
C PRO A 141 -6.03 -4.72 4.99
N VAL A 142 -4.90 -4.11 5.33
CA VAL A 142 -4.80 -3.29 6.53
C VAL A 142 -5.77 -2.10 6.50
N ALA A 143 -5.92 -1.44 5.34
CA ALA A 143 -6.91 -0.38 5.18
C ALA A 143 -8.35 -0.90 5.24
N LYS A 144 -8.66 -2.06 4.62
CA LYS A 144 -9.97 -2.72 4.72
C LYS A 144 -10.33 -3.03 6.18
N GLU A 145 -9.42 -3.65 6.92
CA GLU A 145 -9.64 -3.98 8.35
C GLU A 145 -9.79 -2.71 9.20
N SER A 146 -9.09 -1.63 8.84
CA SER A 146 -9.24 -0.32 9.50
C SER A 146 -10.66 0.26 9.34
N VAL A 147 -11.25 0.14 8.15
CA VAL A 147 -12.63 0.55 7.89
C VAL A 147 -13.62 -0.33 8.66
N SER A 148 -13.44 -1.66 8.62
CA SER A 148 -14.27 -2.61 9.36
C SER A 148 -14.25 -2.35 10.87
N TYR A 149 -13.05 -2.16 11.43
CA TYR A 149 -12.85 -1.88 12.86
C TYR A 149 -13.54 -0.60 13.34
N THR A 150 -13.65 0.40 12.46
CA THR A 150 -14.29 1.69 12.77
C THR A 150 -15.80 1.71 12.50
N GLY A 151 -16.40 0.55 12.23
CA GLY A 151 -17.84 0.41 11.99
C GLY A 151 -18.27 0.65 10.53
N GLY A 152 -17.32 0.72 9.61
CA GLY A 152 -17.59 0.80 8.17
C GLY A 152 -18.00 -0.55 7.56
N PRO A 153 -18.26 -0.58 6.24
CA PRO A 153 -18.68 -1.79 5.56
C PRO A 153 -17.58 -2.84 5.53
N GLN A 154 -17.97 -4.11 5.65
CA GLN A 154 -17.10 -5.25 5.43
C GLN A 154 -17.14 -5.62 3.95
N ILE A 155 -16.02 -5.40 3.25
CA ILE A 155 -15.87 -5.71 1.83
C ILE A 155 -14.79 -6.75 1.62
N GLN A 156 -14.99 -7.66 0.67
CA GLN A 156 -13.91 -8.55 0.24
C GLN A 156 -13.01 -7.82 -0.75
N ILE A 157 -11.71 -8.08 -0.67
CA ILE A 157 -10.72 -7.53 -1.60
C ILE A 157 -9.95 -8.69 -2.21
N PRO A 158 -9.77 -8.73 -3.53
CA PRO A 158 -8.93 -9.74 -4.13
C PRO A 158 -7.45 -9.38 -3.87
N LEU A 159 -6.62 -10.41 -3.70
CA LEU A 159 -5.19 -10.33 -3.39
C LEU A 159 -4.37 -10.83 -4.58
N GLY A 160 -3.06 -10.62 -4.56
CA GLY A 160 -2.12 -11.00 -5.61
C GLY A 160 -1.29 -9.85 -6.16
N ARG A 161 -1.37 -8.66 -5.54
CA ARG A 161 -0.54 -7.49 -5.89
C ARG A 161 0.92 -7.81 -5.71
N LYS A 162 1.78 -7.15 -6.48
CA LYS A 162 3.23 -7.32 -6.44
C LYS A 162 3.89 -6.03 -6.01
N ASP A 163 4.96 -6.18 -5.24
CA ASP A 163 5.76 -5.05 -4.81
C ASP A 163 6.55 -4.52 -6.00
N THR A 164 6.54 -3.20 -6.17
CA THR A 164 7.33 -2.54 -7.18
C THR A 164 8.82 -2.62 -6.90
N LYS A 165 9.60 -2.45 -7.95
CA LYS A 165 11.05 -2.30 -7.90
C LYS A 165 11.49 -0.87 -8.21
N THR A 166 10.55 -0.02 -8.61
CA THR A 166 10.78 1.38 -8.95
C THR A 166 10.38 2.25 -7.77
N THR A 167 11.14 3.32 -7.53
CA THR A 167 10.78 4.34 -6.55
C THR A 167 10.26 5.55 -7.33
N PRO A 168 8.95 5.85 -7.28
CA PRO A 168 8.37 7.04 -7.88
C PRO A 168 9.05 8.29 -7.36
N SER A 169 9.11 9.32 -8.18
CA SER A 169 9.68 10.59 -7.76
C SER A 169 8.65 11.44 -7.02
N PHE A 170 9.12 12.40 -6.20
CA PHE A 170 8.23 13.40 -5.60
C PHE A 170 7.40 14.17 -6.64
N LYS A 171 7.93 14.39 -7.85
CA LYS A 171 7.20 15.06 -8.95
C LYS A 171 6.03 14.24 -9.46
N GLU A 172 6.20 12.92 -9.50
CA GLU A 172 5.14 12.00 -9.89
C GLU A 172 4.04 11.98 -8.84
N ALA A 173 4.41 11.92 -7.56
CA ALA A 173 3.47 12.07 -6.45
C ALA A 173 2.73 13.43 -6.48
N ASP A 174 3.43 14.55 -6.72
CA ASP A 174 2.81 15.88 -6.85
C ASP A 174 1.80 15.96 -8.00
N ALA A 175 2.02 15.23 -9.09
CA ALA A 175 1.14 15.21 -10.26
C ALA A 175 -0.07 14.29 -10.09
N LYS A 176 0.01 13.29 -9.22
CA LYS A 176 -1.01 12.24 -9.06
C LYS A 176 -1.88 12.39 -7.83
N LEU A 177 -1.31 12.96 -6.76
CA LEU A 177 -2.01 13.18 -5.50
C LEU A 177 -2.74 14.54 -5.51
N PRO A 178 -4.05 14.56 -5.23
CA PRO A 178 -4.81 15.81 -5.22
C PRO A 178 -4.33 16.78 -4.12
N PRO A 179 -4.17 18.08 -4.40
CA PRO A 179 -4.12 19.09 -3.36
C PRO A 179 -5.38 19.10 -2.50
N PRO A 180 -5.32 19.58 -1.24
CA PRO A 180 -6.51 19.85 -0.45
C PRO A 180 -7.38 20.99 -1.02
N SER A 181 -6.82 21.80 -1.93
CA SER A 181 -7.50 22.91 -2.62
C SER A 181 -7.96 22.55 -4.04
N ILE A 182 -7.98 21.26 -4.41
CA ILE A 182 -8.35 20.81 -5.75
C ILE A 182 -9.82 21.17 -6.07
N PRO A 183 -10.11 21.74 -7.26
CA PRO A 183 -11.48 21.90 -7.75
C PRO A 183 -12.19 20.56 -7.98
N VAL A 184 -13.53 20.55 -7.95
CA VAL A 184 -14.34 19.32 -8.06
C VAL A 184 -14.15 18.63 -9.42
N ASP A 185 -14.11 19.40 -10.50
CA ASP A 185 -13.91 18.90 -11.86
C ASP A 185 -12.51 18.29 -12.05
N GLU A 186 -11.48 18.93 -11.50
CA GLU A 186 -10.12 18.38 -11.48
C GLU A 186 -10.04 17.10 -10.64
N PHE A 187 -10.68 17.06 -9.47
CA PHE A 187 -10.74 15.87 -8.62
C PHE A 187 -11.38 14.68 -9.35
N ILE A 188 -12.54 14.87 -9.98
CA ILE A 188 -13.21 13.81 -10.75
C ILE A 188 -12.31 13.34 -11.91
N SER A 189 -11.55 14.25 -12.53
CA SER A 189 -10.64 13.91 -13.62
C SER A 189 -9.46 13.02 -13.22
N LEU A 190 -9.16 12.89 -11.92
CA LEU A 190 -8.12 11.98 -11.41
C LEU A 190 -8.56 10.51 -11.43
N PHE A 191 -9.88 10.25 -11.35
CA PHE A 191 -10.44 8.89 -11.25
C PHE A 191 -11.07 8.43 -12.56
N LYS A 192 -10.40 8.66 -13.69
CA LYS A 192 -10.87 8.23 -15.01
C LYS A 192 -11.09 6.72 -15.02
N GLY A 193 -12.30 6.30 -15.36
CA GLY A 193 -12.74 4.90 -15.30
C GLY A 193 -13.69 4.59 -14.14
N MET A 194 -13.88 5.53 -13.21
CA MET A 194 -14.94 5.52 -12.21
C MET A 194 -16.09 6.44 -12.63
N SER A 195 -17.30 6.15 -12.14
CA SER A 195 -18.45 7.06 -12.14
C SER A 195 -18.21 8.26 -11.19
N ILE A 196 -19.07 9.28 -11.30
CA ILE A 196 -19.04 10.43 -10.40
C ILE A 196 -19.35 9.97 -8.97
N GLU A 197 -20.33 9.09 -8.81
CA GLU A 197 -20.74 8.52 -7.52
C GLU A 197 -19.59 7.75 -6.86
N GLU A 198 -18.86 6.93 -7.62
CA GLU A 198 -17.67 6.22 -7.13
C GLU A 198 -16.57 7.21 -6.74
N SER A 199 -16.29 8.22 -7.57
CA SER A 199 -15.27 9.24 -7.27
C SER A 199 -15.60 10.02 -5.99
N VAL A 200 -16.87 10.41 -5.82
CA VAL A 200 -17.36 11.11 -4.62
C VAL A 200 -17.34 10.20 -3.40
N SER A 201 -17.62 8.90 -3.55
CA SER A 201 -17.61 7.94 -2.44
C SER A 201 -16.24 7.85 -1.76
N ILE A 202 -15.14 8.03 -2.50
CA ILE A 202 -13.77 8.06 -1.97
C ILE A 202 -13.56 9.21 -0.98
N LEU A 203 -14.19 10.37 -1.20
CA LEU A 203 -14.14 11.50 -0.26
C LEU A 203 -14.72 11.14 1.11
N GLY A 204 -15.60 10.14 1.17
CA GLY A 204 -16.15 9.58 2.41
C GLY A 204 -15.08 9.04 3.36
N ALA A 205 -13.88 8.70 2.86
CA ALA A 205 -12.75 8.31 3.70
C ALA A 205 -12.35 9.40 4.71
N HIS A 206 -12.61 10.68 4.41
CA HIS A 206 -12.39 11.79 5.33
C HIS A 206 -13.37 11.84 6.52
N THR A 207 -14.32 10.89 6.60
CA THR A 207 -15.11 10.69 7.84
C THR A 207 -14.26 10.20 9.01
N LEU A 208 -13.06 9.68 8.74
CA LEU A 208 -12.08 9.26 9.74
C LEU A 208 -10.84 10.16 9.70
N GLY A 209 -10.22 10.36 10.86
CA GLY A 209 -8.89 10.96 10.97
C GLY A 209 -8.90 12.44 11.31
N VAL A 210 -7.78 13.09 10.98
CA VAL A 210 -7.49 14.48 11.33
C VAL A 210 -6.72 15.16 10.20
N GLY A 211 -6.92 16.47 10.04
CA GLY A 211 -6.18 17.31 9.09
C GLY A 211 -5.25 18.30 9.82
N HIS A 212 -4.13 18.64 9.19
CA HIS A 212 -3.25 19.69 9.70
C HIS A 212 -3.69 21.07 9.19
N CYS A 213 -3.52 22.13 9.99
CA CYS A 213 -3.92 23.50 9.64
C CYS A 213 -3.38 23.97 8.28
N LEU A 214 -2.16 23.55 7.93
CA LEU A 214 -1.53 23.89 6.64
C LEU A 214 -2.38 23.50 5.42
N ASN A 215 -3.27 22.50 5.54
CA ASN A 215 -4.13 22.06 4.45
C ASN A 215 -5.40 22.92 4.29
N ILE A 216 -5.77 23.72 5.29
CA ILE A 216 -7.03 24.50 5.29
C ILE A 216 -6.80 26.00 5.40
N VAL A 217 -5.63 26.43 5.90
CA VAL A 217 -5.31 27.82 6.20
C VAL A 217 -5.43 28.73 4.96
N GLY A 218 -5.15 28.20 3.77
CA GLY A 218 -5.40 28.91 2.50
C GLY A 218 -6.85 29.35 2.35
N ARG A 219 -7.82 28.48 2.65
CA ARG A 219 -9.26 28.84 2.57
C ARG A 219 -9.68 29.92 3.57
N LEU A 220 -8.92 30.12 4.64
CA LEU A 220 -9.21 31.13 5.65
C LEU A 220 -8.64 32.50 5.28
N TYR A 221 -7.44 32.54 4.70
CA TYR A 221 -6.69 33.79 4.53
C TYR A 221 -6.37 34.16 3.07
N ASP A 222 -6.37 33.20 2.14
CA ASP A 222 -6.15 33.41 0.71
C ASP A 222 -7.50 33.66 0.00
N PRO A 223 -7.76 34.88 -0.50
CA PRO A 223 -9.00 35.20 -1.22
C PRO A 223 -9.19 34.36 -2.49
N THR A 224 -8.11 33.84 -3.08
CA THR A 224 -8.18 33.05 -4.32
C THR A 224 -8.64 31.61 -4.08
N GLN A 225 -8.65 31.14 -2.83
CA GLN A 225 -9.08 29.80 -2.43
C GLN A 225 -10.44 29.78 -1.69
N ARG A 226 -11.18 30.90 -1.75
CA ARG A 226 -12.47 31.10 -1.05
C ARG A 226 -13.71 30.77 -1.90
N THR A 227 -13.52 30.08 -3.02
CA THR A 227 -14.59 29.68 -3.96
C THR A 227 -15.12 28.29 -3.63
#